data_AF-G9MZJ7-F1
#
_entry.id   AF-G9MZJ7-F1
#
_cell.length_a   1.000
_cell.length_b   1.000
_cell.length_c   1.000
_cell.angle_alpha   90.00
_cell.angle_beta   90.00
_cell.angle_gamma   90.00
#
_symmetry.space_group_name_H-M   'P 1'
#
loop_
_entity.id
_entity.type
_entity.pdbx_description
1 polymer ?
#
loop_
_entity_poly.entity_id
_entity_poly.type
_entity_poly.pdbx_seq_one_letter_code
_entity_poly.pdbx_strand_id
1 'polypeptide(L)'
;MDLLSTIRKTGSRGGVNFSWDEVANSSHRENYLGHSLKAPVGRWAKGRDLNWYAKSDATPAESAETDEERRDREQKEELRKIKEAEEDAIAKALGLPPPLRN
;
A
#
# COMPACT_ATOMS: atom_id res chain seq x y z
N MET A 1 11.25 35.62 11.67
CA MET A 1 11.64 34.43 12.45
C MET A 1 11.26 33.23 11.59
N ASP A 2 12.22 32.65 10.87
CA ASP A 2 11.98 31.65 9.84
C ASP A 2 11.76 30.27 10.49
N LEU A 3 10.64 29.61 10.18
CA LEU A 3 10.15 28.38 10.84
C LEU A 3 10.28 27.15 9.92
N LEU A 4 11.28 27.10 9.06
CA LEU A 4 11.45 26.00 8.08
C LEU A 4 12.72 25.14 8.29
N SER A 5 13.19 24.98 9.52
CA SER A 5 14.35 24.14 9.84
C SER A 5 14.00 22.75 10.43
N THR A 6 12.87 22.15 10.04
CA THR A 6 12.40 20.88 10.65
C THR A 6 12.53 19.65 9.75
N ILE A 7 13.16 19.76 8.58
CA ILE A 7 13.28 18.62 7.66
C ILE A 7 14.71 18.06 7.73
N ARG A 8 14.80 16.88 8.35
CA ARG A 8 15.98 15.99 8.56
C ARG A 8 16.89 16.31 9.75
N LYS A 9 16.37 16.03 10.95
CA LYS A 9 17.22 15.49 12.03
C LYS A 9 17.43 13.98 11.80
N THR A 10 18.31 13.62 10.88
CA THR A 10 18.80 12.25 10.74
C THR A 10 20.08 12.12 11.56
N GLY A 11 20.06 11.30 12.62
CA GLY A 11 21.24 11.04 13.44
C GLY A 11 21.11 11.60 14.86
N SER A 12 20.60 10.76 15.77
CA SER A 12 20.71 11.02 17.22
C SER A 12 20.53 9.73 18.02
N ARG A 13 21.21 8.65 17.60
CA ARG A 13 21.35 7.41 18.39
C ARG A 13 22.78 6.89 18.26
N GLY A 14 23.71 7.55 18.97
CA GLY A 14 25.05 7.04 19.27
C GLY A 14 26.03 6.90 18.08
N GLY A 15 26.99 7.82 18.00
CA GLY A 15 28.35 7.51 17.55
C GLY A 15 28.68 7.47 16.06
N VAL A 16 27.72 7.36 15.13
CA VAL A 16 28.03 7.43 13.69
C VAL A 16 26.86 8.04 12.92
N ASN A 17 27.15 8.98 12.02
CA ASN A 17 26.17 9.50 11.06
C ASN A 17 25.88 8.39 10.05
N PHE A 18 24.79 7.66 10.24
CA PHE A 18 24.35 6.65 9.29
C PHE A 18 23.46 7.28 8.22
N SER A 19 23.83 7.11 6.95
CA SER A 19 23.03 7.51 5.80
C SER A 19 22.81 6.33 4.86
N TRP A 20 21.56 6.08 4.49
CA TRP A 20 21.22 5.07 3.48
C TRP A 20 21.80 5.41 2.10
N ASP A 21 21.95 6.71 1.79
CA ASP A 21 22.58 7.15 0.54
C ASP A 21 24.07 6.78 0.51
N GLU A 22 24.77 6.84 1.65
CA GLU A 22 26.17 6.42 1.76
C GLU A 22 26.30 4.91 1.60
N VAL A 23 25.39 4.13 2.19
CA VAL A 23 25.36 2.66 2.02
C VAL A 23 25.09 2.27 0.57
N ALA A 24 24.17 2.96 -0.10
CA ALA A 24 23.83 2.71 -1.50
C ALA A 24 25.02 2.98 -2.45
N ASN A 25 25.79 4.04 -2.18
CA ASN A 25 26.92 4.47 -3.00
C ASN A 25 28.28 3.86 -2.58
N SER A 26 28.33 3.12 -1.47
CA SER A 26 29.57 2.48 -1.00
C SER A 26 30.05 1.37 -1.93
N SER A 27 31.36 1.26 -2.12
CA SER A 27 31.99 0.15 -2.83
C SER A 27 31.73 -1.20 -2.15
N HIS A 28 31.59 -1.20 -0.82
CA HIS A 28 31.33 -2.39 -0.02
C HIS A 28 29.84 -2.59 0.26
N ARG A 29 28.93 -1.99 -0.52
CA ARG A 29 27.47 -2.04 -0.29
C ARG A 29 26.93 -3.46 0.00
N GLU A 30 27.52 -4.46 -0.67
CA GLU A 30 27.14 -5.86 -0.56
C GLU A 30 27.45 -6.48 0.82
N ASN A 31 28.39 -5.91 1.56
CA ASN A 31 28.79 -6.37 2.89
C ASN A 31 27.95 -5.78 4.02
N TYR A 32 27.17 -4.72 3.77
CA TYR A 32 26.33 -4.11 4.81
C TYR A 32 24.99 -4.82 4.92
N LEU A 33 24.18 -4.77 3.85
CA LEU A 33 22.79 -5.25 3.87
C LEU A 33 22.36 -5.90 2.54
N GLY A 34 23.31 -6.13 1.62
CA GLY A 34 23.01 -6.70 0.30
C GLY A 34 21.97 -5.90 -0.49
N HIS A 35 21.03 -6.59 -1.14
CA HIS A 35 19.95 -5.99 -1.93
C HIS A 35 18.79 -5.51 -1.05
N SER A 36 19.01 -4.46 -0.27
CA SER A 36 17.99 -3.88 0.62
C SER A 36 16.94 -3.05 -0.13
N LEU A 37 15.68 -3.11 0.33
CA LEU A 37 14.60 -2.21 -0.10
C LEU A 37 14.90 -0.73 0.21
N LYS A 38 15.74 -0.44 1.22
CA LYS A 38 16.08 0.92 1.66
C LYS A 38 17.26 1.54 0.90
N ALA A 39 18.01 0.73 0.15
CA ALA A 39 19.12 1.17 -0.70
C ALA A 39 19.07 0.48 -2.07
N PRO A 40 17.98 0.68 -2.85
CA PRO A 40 17.81 -0.03 -4.11
C PRO A 40 18.75 0.52 -5.19
N VAL A 41 19.70 -0.30 -5.65
CA VAL A 41 20.70 0.11 -6.64
C VAL A 41 20.88 -0.91 -7.77
N GLY A 42 21.15 -0.43 -8.98
CA GLY A 42 21.40 -1.30 -10.14
C GLY A 42 20.14 -1.74 -10.88
N ARG A 43 20.33 -2.66 -11.83
CA ARG A 43 19.28 -3.03 -12.81
C ARG A 43 18.07 -3.71 -12.18
N TRP A 44 18.27 -4.44 -11.08
CA TRP A 44 17.16 -5.07 -10.37
C TRP A 44 16.21 -4.01 -9.79
N ALA A 45 16.67 -2.86 -9.31
CA ALA A 45 15.75 -1.83 -8.80
C ALA A 45 15.04 -1.05 -9.92
N LYS A 46 15.66 -0.92 -11.09
CA LYS A 46 15.21 -0.02 -12.15
C LYS A 46 13.85 -0.44 -12.73
N GLY A 47 12.88 0.47 -12.72
CA GLY A 47 11.57 0.27 -13.32
C GLY A 47 10.66 -0.71 -12.56
N ARG A 48 11.01 -1.06 -11.31
CA ARG A 48 10.17 -1.89 -10.44
C ARG A 48 9.72 -1.11 -9.22
N ASP A 49 8.47 -1.31 -8.85
CA ASP A 49 7.92 -0.74 -7.63
C ASP A 49 8.19 -1.67 -6.45
N LEU A 50 9.24 -1.38 -5.69
CA LEU A 50 9.68 -2.21 -4.57
C LEU A 50 8.73 -2.16 -3.37
N ASN A 51 7.92 -1.11 -3.26
CA ASN A 51 6.94 -0.93 -2.18
C ASN A 51 5.51 -1.25 -2.64
N TRP A 52 5.33 -1.99 -3.74
CA TRP A 52 4.02 -2.34 -4.27
C TRP A 52 3.12 -2.99 -3.21
N TYR A 53 3.69 -3.80 -2.31
CA TYR A 53 2.98 -4.46 -1.22
C TYR A 53 2.38 -3.49 -0.19
N ALA A 54 2.97 -2.30 -0.06
CA ALA A 54 2.53 -1.25 0.87
C ALA A 54 1.59 -0.24 0.21
N LYS A 55 1.40 -0.34 -1.12
CA LYS A 55 0.37 0.37 -1.85
C LYS A 55 -0.90 -0.44 -1.82
N SER A 56 -1.51 -0.55 -0.65
CA SER A 56 -2.97 -0.72 -0.61
C SER A 56 -3.57 0.59 -1.11
N ASP A 57 -4.66 0.54 -1.88
CA ASP A 57 -5.35 1.74 -2.37
C ASP A 57 -5.75 2.61 -1.16
N ALA A 58 -4.89 3.55 -0.83
CA ALA A 58 -5.07 4.50 0.25
C ALA A 58 -5.82 5.68 -0.34
N THR A 59 -7.15 5.62 -0.32
CA THR A 59 -7.95 6.85 -0.34
C THR A 59 -7.57 7.65 0.91
N PRO A 60 -7.21 8.96 0.80
CA PRO A 60 -6.60 9.70 1.91
C PRO A 60 -7.59 10.14 3.00
N ALA A 61 -8.75 9.52 3.11
CA ALA A 61 -9.80 9.95 4.01
C ALA A 61 -10.28 8.76 4.84
N GLU A 62 -10.01 8.85 6.14
CA GLU A 62 -10.61 8.04 7.20
C GLU A 62 -10.28 6.55 7.16
N SER A 63 -9.47 6.10 8.11
CA SER A 63 -9.91 5.08 9.08
C SER A 63 -8.72 4.55 9.88
N ALA A 64 -8.92 4.44 11.18
CA ALA A 64 -8.15 3.56 12.04
C ALA A 64 -8.56 2.09 11.82
N GLU A 65 -8.87 1.69 10.59
CA GLU A 65 -9.19 0.30 10.23
C GLU A 65 -7.91 -0.42 9.82
N THR A 66 -7.82 -1.68 10.25
CA THR A 66 -6.75 -2.58 9.84
C THR A 66 -6.93 -2.98 8.37
N ASP A 67 -5.84 -3.33 7.69
CA ASP A 67 -5.87 -3.78 6.28
C ASP A 67 -6.78 -4.99 6.05
N GLU A 68 -7.02 -5.79 7.09
CA GLU A 68 -7.89 -6.95 7.08
C GLU A 68 -9.37 -6.55 7.04
N GLU A 69 -9.78 -5.57 7.83
CA GLU A 69 -11.17 -5.07 7.88
C GLU A 69 -11.60 -4.42 6.56
N ARG A 70 -10.67 -3.72 5.88
CA ARG A 70 -10.95 -3.11 4.57
C ARG A 70 -11.17 -4.18 3.50
N ARG A 71 -10.30 -5.20 3.43
CA ARG A 71 -10.47 -6.31 2.48
C ARG A 71 -11.77 -7.05 2.72
N ASP A 72 -12.13 -7.28 3.98
CA ASP A 72 -13.39 -7.94 4.33
C ASP A 72 -14.60 -7.12 3.92
N ARG A 73 -14.54 -5.78 4.02
CA ARG A 73 -15.60 -4.90 3.54
C ARG A 73 -15.73 -4.94 2.02
N GLU A 74 -14.62 -4.79 1.30
CA GLU A 74 -14.59 -4.86 -0.15
C GLU A 74 -15.13 -6.21 -0.65
N GLN A 75 -14.69 -7.32 -0.05
CA GLN A 75 -15.20 -8.65 -0.38
C GLN A 75 -16.70 -8.79 -0.12
N LYS A 76 -17.21 -8.24 0.99
CA LYS A 76 -18.65 -8.23 1.28
C LYS A 76 -19.44 -7.41 0.27
N GLU A 77 -18.92 -6.27 -0.17
CA GLU A 77 -19.55 -5.44 -1.19
C GLU A 77 -19.57 -6.12 -2.56
N GLU A 78 -18.48 -6.76 -2.96
CA GLU A 78 -18.43 -7.54 -4.20
C GLU A 78 -19.38 -8.73 -4.15
N LEU A 79 -19.41 -9.47 -3.04
CA LEU A 79 -20.38 -10.55 -2.83
C LEU A 79 -21.82 -10.05 -2.88
N ARG A 80 -22.11 -8.86 -2.32
CA ARG A 80 -23.44 -8.27 -2.37
C ARG A 80 -23.85 -7.95 -3.81
N LYS A 81 -22.97 -7.35 -4.62
CA LYS A 81 -23.24 -7.05 -6.03
C LYS A 81 -23.51 -8.31 -6.85
N ILE A 82 -22.73 -9.36 -6.62
CA ILE A 82 -22.93 -10.65 -7.30
C ILE A 82 -24.29 -11.23 -6.93
N LYS A 83 -24.61 -11.26 -5.63
CA LYS A 83 -25.88 -11.79 -5.15
C LYS A 83 -27.07 -11.00 -5.67
N GLU A 84 -26.97 -9.69 -5.74
CA GLU A 84 -27.96 -8.81 -6.35
C GLU A 84 -28.19 -9.15 -7.84
N ALA A 85 -27.12 -9.36 -8.60
CA ALA A 85 -27.22 -9.75 -10.01
C ALA A 85 -27.82 -11.15 -10.20
N GLU A 86 -27.52 -12.08 -9.29
CA GLU A 86 -28.12 -13.42 -9.26
C GLU A 86 -29.62 -13.35 -8.94
N GLU A 87 -30.02 -12.55 -7.95
CA GLU A 87 -31.43 -12.34 -7.59
C GLU A 87 -32.22 -11.73 -8.76
N ASP A 88 -31.65 -10.76 -9.47
CA ASP A 88 -32.28 -10.17 -10.67
C ASP A 88 -32.42 -11.19 -11.81
N ALA A 89 -31.39 -12.04 -12.02
CA ALA A 89 -31.43 -13.09 -13.03
C ALA A 89 -32.49 -14.17 -12.71
N ILE A 90 -32.61 -14.54 -11.43
CA ILE A 90 -33.63 -15.48 -10.94
C ILE A 90 -35.02 -14.88 -11.08
N ALA A 91 -35.24 -13.61 -10.70
CA ALA A 91 -36.52 -12.93 -10.87
C ALA A 91 -36.94 -12.93 -12.34
N LYS A 92 -36.01 -12.61 -13.25
CA LYS A 92 -36.24 -12.66 -14.70
C LYS A 92 -36.59 -14.07 -15.19
N ALA A 93 -35.89 -15.10 -14.73
CA ALA A 93 -36.17 -16.49 -15.11
C ALA A 93 -37.55 -16.96 -14.61
N LEU A 94 -37.97 -16.49 -13.44
CA LEU A 94 -39.27 -16.81 -12.84
C LEU A 94 -40.41 -15.89 -13.33
N GLY A 95 -40.12 -14.90 -14.18
CA GLY A 95 -41.11 -13.94 -14.68
C GLY A 95 -41.61 -12.94 -13.62
N LEU A 96 -40.88 -12.79 -12.52
CA LEU A 96 -41.16 -11.85 -11.44
C LEU A 96 -40.49 -10.49 -11.74
N PRO A 97 -41.09 -9.36 -11.31
CA PRO A 97 -40.45 -8.06 -11.43
C PRO A 97 -39.17 -8.00 -10.58
N PRO A 98 -38.16 -7.21 -11.00
CA PRO A 98 -36.92 -7.07 -10.24
C PRO A 98 -37.20 -6.49 -8.84
N PRO A 99 -36.46 -6.93 -7.80
CA PRO A 99 -36.66 -6.46 -6.44
C PRO A 99 -36.40 -4.95 -6.32
N LEU A 100 -37.30 -4.23 -5.63
CA LEU A 100 -37.14 -2.81 -5.33
C LEU A 100 -36.02 -2.63 -4.30
N ARG A 101 -34.99 -1.83 -4.66
CA ARG A 101 -33.86 -1.50 -3.78
C ARG A 101 -34.07 -0.10 -3.18
N ASN A 102 -33.81 0.05 -1.86
CA ASN A 102 -33.75 1.33 -1.14
C ASN A 102 -32.30 1.69 -0.81
#